data_AF-A0A371QH52-F1
#
_entry.id   AF-A0A371QH52-F1
#
_cell.length_a   1.000
_cell.length_b   1.000
_cell.length_c   1.000
_cell.angle_alpha   90.00
_cell.angle_beta   90.00
_cell.angle_gamma   90.00
#
_symmetry.space_group_name_H-M   'P 1'
#
loop_
_entity.id
_entity.type
_entity.pdbx_description
1 polymer ?
#
loop_
_entity_poly.entity_id
_entity_poly.type
_entity_poly.pdbx_seq_one_letter_code
_entity_poly.pdbx_strand_id
1 'polypeptide(L)'
;MRVYRTFAKQCKNCPIKAQCITSKVNYKQLKHSEGKEWYDLMEKRLHTSYGRQMVRKRKAIVEPALGNLLHQNGMKKVYARGIQAANKHVMLASM
;
A
#
# COMPACT_ATOMS: atom_id res chain seq x y z
N MET A 1 14.16 5.95 1.84
CA MET A 1 13.98 4.77 0.93
C MET A 1 15.29 4.41 0.26
N ARG A 2 15.85 3.23 0.54
CA ARG A 2 17.12 2.75 -0.04
C ARG A 2 16.85 1.75 -1.16
N VAL A 3 17.62 1.85 -2.23
CA VAL A 3 17.49 0.99 -3.41
C VAL A 3 18.83 0.30 -3.63
N TYR A 4 18.86 -1.02 -3.45
CA TYR A 4 20.01 -1.86 -3.71
C TYR A 4 19.84 -2.53 -5.06
N ARG A 5 20.85 -2.46 -5.92
CA ARG A 5 20.82 -3.05 -7.27
C ARG A 5 22.07 -3.88 -7.49
N THR A 6 21.90 -5.07 -8.06
CA THR A 6 23.00 -5.92 -8.53
C THR A 6 22.78 -6.31 -9.97
N PHE A 7 23.85 -6.29 -10.76
CA PHE A 7 23.80 -6.61 -12.18
C PHE A 7 24.17 -8.08 -12.43
N ALA A 8 23.67 -8.65 -13.53
CA ALA A 8 23.97 -10.03 -13.93
C ALA A 8 25.47 -10.33 -14.05
N LYS A 9 26.28 -9.32 -14.41
CA LYS A 9 27.75 -9.40 -14.49
C LYS A 9 28.42 -9.67 -13.14
N GLN A 10 27.81 -9.21 -12.04
CA GLN A 10 28.29 -9.42 -10.66
C GLN A 10 27.87 -10.78 -10.11
N CYS A 11 26.92 -11.46 -10.76
CA CYS A 11 26.35 -12.73 -10.33
C CYS A 11 26.95 -13.88 -11.16
N LYS A 12 28.20 -14.28 -10.84
CA LYS A 12 28.96 -15.28 -11.62
C LYS A 12 28.58 -16.73 -11.27
N ASN A 13 28.65 -17.13 -9.99
CA ASN A 13 28.37 -18.51 -9.53
C ASN A 13 27.13 -18.59 -8.61
N CYS A 14 26.01 -17.97 -8.99
CA CYS A 14 24.80 -18.02 -8.16
C CYS A 14 23.88 -19.18 -8.59
N PRO A 15 23.52 -20.12 -7.69
CA PRO A 15 22.68 -21.26 -8.02
C PRO A 15 21.23 -20.87 -8.39
N ILE A 16 20.78 -19.70 -7.94
CA ILE A 16 19.43 -19.18 -8.23
C ILE A 16 19.40 -18.15 -9.37
N LYS A 17 20.49 -18.02 -10.15
CA LYS A 17 20.62 -17.00 -11.21
C LYS A 17 19.48 -17.08 -12.23
N ALA A 18 19.13 -18.30 -12.66
CA ALA A 18 18.06 -18.54 -13.63
C ALA A 18 16.67 -18.14 -13.10
N GLN A 19 16.42 -18.29 -11.79
CA GLN A 19 15.16 -17.89 -11.15
C GLN A 19 15.11 -16.39 -10.81
N CYS A 20 16.28 -15.79 -10.55
CA CYS A 20 16.39 -14.42 -10.06
C CYS A 20 16.52 -13.38 -11.17
N ILE A 21 17.11 -13.74 -12.32
CA ILE A 21 17.39 -12.84 -13.45
C ILE A 21 16.73 -13.45 -14.68
N THR A 22 15.66 -12.83 -15.16
CA THR A 22 15.01 -13.22 -16.41
C THR A 22 15.75 -12.60 -17.59
N SER A 23 15.71 -13.21 -18.78
CA SER A 23 16.34 -12.69 -20.02
C SER A 23 15.97 -11.23 -20.35
N LYS A 24 14.81 -10.75 -19.90
CA LYS A 24 14.34 -9.36 -20.06
C LYS A 24 14.91 -8.39 -19.02
N VAL A 25 15.30 -8.85 -17.84
CA VAL A 25 15.72 -8.00 -16.71
C VAL A 25 17.05 -8.50 -16.17
N ASN A 26 18.14 -7.90 -16.65
CA ASN A 26 19.52 -8.29 -16.33
C ASN A 26 20.04 -7.78 -14.98
N TYR A 27 19.15 -7.37 -14.07
CA TYR A 27 19.52 -6.85 -12.75
C TYR A 27 18.48 -7.24 -11.70
N LYS A 28 18.92 -7.44 -10.45
CA LYS A 28 18.04 -7.57 -9.30
C LYS A 28 17.98 -6.24 -8.57
N GLN A 29 16.78 -5.77 -8.26
CA GLN A 29 16.57 -4.57 -7.44
C GLN A 29 15.82 -4.93 -6.16
N LEU A 30 16.40 -4.56 -5.02
CA LEU A 30 15.78 -4.65 -3.70
C LEU A 30 15.49 -3.24 -3.22
N LYS A 31 14.21 -2.96 -2.93
CA LYS A 31 13.77 -1.69 -2.36
C LYS A 31 13.57 -1.90 -0.86
N HIS A 32 14.19 -1.06 -0.04
CA HIS A 32 14.02 -1.07 1.40
C HIS A 32 13.51 0.30 1.86
N SER A 33 12.26 0.32 2.31
CA SER A 33 11.65 1.47 2.98
C SER A 33 11.92 1.40 4.47
N GLU A 34 12.06 2.56 5.14
CA GLU A 34 12.22 2.62 6.60
C GLU A 34 11.04 1.95 7.33
N GLY A 35 9.83 2.02 6.77
CA GLY A 35 8.65 1.34 7.32
C GLY A 35 8.53 -0.15 6.99
N LYS A 36 9.55 -0.81 6.41
CA LYS A 36 9.41 -2.20 5.93
C LYS A 36 9.05 -3.16 7.07
N GLU A 37 9.63 -2.98 8.25
CA GLU A 37 9.35 -3.83 9.41
C GLU A 37 7.86 -3.84 9.78
N TRP A 38 7.22 -2.67 9.76
CA TRP A 38 5.79 -2.52 10.02
C TRP A 38 4.92 -3.19 8.95
N TYR A 39 5.33 -3.10 7.67
CA TYR A 39 4.66 -3.82 6.60
C TYR A 39 4.77 -5.33 6.75
N ASP A 40 5.95 -5.85 7.08
CA ASP A 40 6.21 -7.29 7.27
C ASP A 40 5.38 -7.83 8.47
N LEU A 41 5.25 -7.04 9.55
CA LEU A 41 4.39 -7.37 10.70
C LEU A 41 2.91 -7.37 10.32
N MET A 42 2.46 -6.39 9.54
CA MET A 42 1.09 -6.32 9.05
C MET A 42 0.77 -7.52 8.14
N GLU A 43 1.66 -7.87 7.22
CA GLU A 43 1.50 -9.01 6.31
C GLU A 43 1.32 -10.31 7.10
N LYS A 44 2.19 -10.56 8.08
CA LYS A 44 2.05 -11.71 8.99
C LYS A 44 0.68 -11.73 9.67
N ARG A 45 0.22 -10.59 10.18
CA ARG A 45 -1.11 -10.46 10.82
C ARG A 45 -2.24 -10.76 9.84
N LEU A 46 -2.15 -10.29 8.60
CA LEU A 46 -3.17 -10.49 7.58
C LEU A 46 -3.28 -11.95 7.13
N HIS A 47 -2.20 -12.72 7.16
CA HIS A 47 -2.21 -14.15 6.82
C HIS A 47 -2.84 -15.05 7.89
N THR A 48 -3.03 -14.56 9.11
CA THR A 48 -3.75 -15.30 10.16
C THR A 48 -5.22 -15.53 9.79
N SER A 49 -5.85 -16.56 10.36
CA SER A 49 -7.29 -16.81 10.19
C SER A 49 -8.14 -15.61 10.64
N TYR A 50 -7.79 -15.03 11.80
CA TYR A 50 -8.43 -13.83 12.34
C TYR A 50 -8.25 -12.62 11.43
N GLY A 51 -7.03 -12.36 10.95
CA GLY A 51 -6.74 -11.26 10.03
C GLY A 51 -7.58 -11.33 8.75
N ARG A 52 -7.68 -12.53 8.15
CA ARG A 52 -8.53 -12.76 6.97
C ARG A 52 -10.01 -12.49 7.25
N GLN A 53 -10.52 -12.90 8.41
CA GLN A 53 -11.90 -12.62 8.80
C GLN A 53 -12.17 -11.12 8.97
N MET A 54 -11.27 -10.40 9.63
CA MET A 54 -11.39 -8.96 9.87
C MET A 54 -11.33 -8.16 8.57
N VAL A 55 -10.44 -8.54 7.64
CA VAL A 55 -10.38 -7.93 6.30
C VAL A 55 -11.70 -8.12 5.56
N ARG A 56 -12.31 -9.31 5.62
CA ARG A 56 -13.61 -9.57 4.98
C ARG A 56 -14.70 -8.67 5.56
N LYS A 57 -14.77 -8.52 6.89
CA LYS A 57 -15.72 -7.62 7.56
C LYS A 57 -15.49 -6.15 7.18
N ARG A 58 -14.23 -5.70 7.18
CA ARG A 58 -13.86 -4.33 6.79
C ARG A 58 -14.29 -4.02 5.35
N LYS A 59 -14.03 -4.94 4.41
CA LYS A 59 -14.44 -4.80 3.00
C LYS A 59 -15.95 -4.69 2.82
N ALA A 60 -16.74 -5.34 3.68
CA ALA A 60 -18.20 -5.32 3.58
C ALA A 60 -18.84 -4.09 4.25
N ILE A 61 -18.22 -3.55 5.31
CA ILE A 61 -18.85 -2.52 6.15
C ILE A 61 -18.18 -1.16 5.98
N VAL A 62 -16.86 -1.10 6.18
CA VAL A 62 -16.13 0.17 6.31
C VAL A 62 -15.74 0.72 4.94
N GLU A 63 -15.21 -0.13 4.05
CA GLU A 63 -14.77 0.31 2.72
C GLU A 63 -15.90 0.89 1.87
N PRO A 64 -17.12 0.32 1.84
CA PRO A 64 -18.22 0.89 1.06
C PRO A 64 -18.69 2.24 1.62
N ALA A 65 -18.76 2.37 2.96
CA ALA A 65 -19.10 3.64 3.61
C ALA A 65 -18.06 4.73 3.28
N LEU A 66 -16.77 4.41 3.38
CA LEU A 66 -15.69 5.31 2.98
C LEU A 66 -15.74 5.65 1.48
N GLY A 67 -16.05 4.68 0.64
CA GLY A 67 -16.23 4.89 -0.80
C GLY A 67 -17.33 5.92 -1.08
N ASN A 68 -18.50 5.77 -0.47
CA ASN A 68 -19.61 6.72 -0.61
C ASN A 68 -19.22 8.11 -0.11
N LEU A 69 -18.61 8.20 1.08
CA LEU A 69 -18.15 9.45 1.66
C LEU A 69 -17.16 10.21 0.75
N LEU A 70 -16.18 9.49 0.18
CA LEU A 70 -15.16 10.10 -0.68
C LEU A 70 -15.68 10.47 -2.07
N HIS A 71 -16.55 9.64 -2.65
CA HIS A 71 -16.97 9.76 -4.05
C HIS A 71 -18.35 10.42 -4.24
N GLN A 72 -19.35 10.02 -3.46
CA GLN A 72 -20.72 10.54 -3.56
C GLN A 72 -20.88 11.82 -2.75
N ASN A 73 -20.46 11.81 -1.48
CA ASN A 73 -20.58 12.98 -0.60
C ASN A 73 -19.48 14.02 -0.84
N GLY A 74 -18.56 13.75 -1.77
CA GLY A 74 -17.61 14.76 -2.26
C GLY A 74 -16.49 15.12 -1.27
N MET A 75 -16.22 14.33 -0.22
CA MET A 75 -15.16 14.64 0.76
C MET A 75 -13.77 14.81 0.11
N LYS A 76 -13.54 14.18 -1.05
CA LYS A 76 -12.29 14.34 -1.82
C LYS A 76 -12.19 15.67 -2.57
N LYS A 77 -13.30 16.33 -2.88
CA LYS A 77 -13.38 17.52 -3.75
C LYS A 77 -13.75 18.76 -2.95
N VAL A 78 -12.86 19.17 -2.04
CA VAL A 78 -13.07 20.37 -1.22
C VAL A 78 -12.57 21.60 -1.98
N TYR A 79 -13.48 22.48 -2.37
CA TYR A 79 -13.16 23.75 -3.07
C TYR A 79 -12.97 24.95 -2.12
N ALA A 80 -13.01 24.72 -0.81
CA ALA A 80 -12.84 25.75 0.20
C ALA A 80 -11.35 26.09 0.42
N ARG A 81 -11.06 27.39 0.64
CA ARG A 81 -9.72 27.85 1.05
C ARG A 81 -9.65 27.93 2.58
N GLY A 82 -8.60 27.35 3.16
CA GLY A 82 -8.36 27.35 4.62
C GLY A 82 -8.93 26.14 5.35
N ILE A 83 -8.24 25.71 6.41
CA ILE A 83 -8.53 24.47 7.17
C ILE A 83 -9.91 24.51 7.84
N GLN A 84 -10.33 25.67 8.36
CA GLN A 84 -11.63 25.80 9.04
C GLN A 84 -12.80 25.56 8.08
N ALA A 85 -12.73 26.10 6.86
CA ALA A 85 -13.77 25.93 5.85
C ALA A 85 -13.76 24.49 5.28
N ALA A 86 -12.58 23.90 5.10
CA ALA A 86 -12.45 22.49 4.73
C ALA A 86 -13.06 21.55 5.79
N ASN A 87 -12.81 21.81 7.07
CA ASN A 87 -13.40 21.03 8.17
C ASN A 87 -14.93 21.09 8.14
N LYS A 88 -15.53 22.27 7.94
CA LYS A 88 -17.00 22.41 7.83
C LYS A 88 -17.56 21.56 6.68
N HIS A 89 -16.93 21.60 5.51
CA HIS A 89 -17.34 20.79 4.36
C HIS A 89 -17.28 19.30 4.65
N VAL A 90 -16.17 18.84 5.24
CA VAL A 90 -15.95 17.43 5.58
C VAL A 90 -16.97 16.96 6.62
N MET A 91 -17.29 17.78 7.62
CA MET A 91 -18.31 17.47 8.64
C MET A 91 -19.70 17.32 8.01
N LEU A 92 -20.08 18.23 7.13
CA LEU A 92 -21.37 18.16 6.41
C LEU A 92 -21.45 16.92 5.50
N ALA A 93 -20.36 16.60 4.81
CA ALA A 93 -20.28 15.42 3.94
C ALA A 93 -20.26 14.09 4.70
N SER A 94 -19.98 14.12 6.01
CA SER A 94 -19.96 12.93 6.89
C SER A 94 -21.27 12.65 7.61
N MET A 95 -22.23 13.58 7.55
CA MET A 95 -23.61 13.41 8.03
C MET A 95 -24.44 12.62 7.01
#